data_AF-A0A2G6L043-F1
#
_entry.id   AF-A0A2G6L043-F1
#
_cell.length_a   1.000
_cell.length_b   1.000
_cell.length_c   1.000
_cell.angle_alpha   90.00
_cell.angle_beta   90.00
_cell.angle_gamma   90.00
#
_symmetry.space_group_name_H-M   'P 1'
#
loop_
_entity.id
_entity.type
_entity.pdbx_description
1 polymer ?
#
loop_
_entity_poly.entity_id
_entity_poly.type
_entity_poly.pdbx_seq_one_letter_code
_entity_poly.pdbx_strand_id
1 'polypeptide(L)' 'MSEVKHCKLIILGSGPAGYTAAVYGARANLNPVIITGIQPGGQLTTTT' A
#
# COMPACT_ATOMS: atom_id res chain seq x y z
N MET A 1 9.04 -16.20 17.67
CA MET A 1 9.42 -16.27 16.24
C MET A 1 8.74 -15.12 15.52
N SER A 2 9.48 -14.30 14.78
CA SER A 2 8.89 -13.29 13.90
C SER A 2 8.10 -14.00 12.80
N GLU A 3 6.77 -13.85 12.77
CA GLU A 3 5.96 -14.38 11.67
C GLU A 3 6.33 -13.69 10.36
N VAL A 4 6.82 -14.46 9.39
CA VAL A 4 7.12 -13.97 8.05
C VAL A 4 5.83 -13.99 7.23
N LYS A 5 5.31 -12.80 6.91
CA LYS A 5 4.12 -12.67 6.07
C LYS A 5 4.50 -12.62 4.59
N HIS A 6 4.38 -13.75 3.89
CA HIS A 6 4.57 -13.79 2.44
C HIS A 6 3.37 -13.14 1.72
N CYS A 7 3.66 -12.23 0.79
CA CYS A 7 2.66 -11.54 -0.02
C CYS A 7 3.11 -11.54 -1.49
N LYS A 8 2.19 -11.79 -2.42
CA LYS A 8 2.49 -11.80 -3.87
C LYS A 8 2.86 -10.41 -4.40
N LEU A 9 2.28 -9.36 -3.81
CA LEU A 9 2.53 -7.97 -4.14
C LEU A 9 2.57 -7.15 -2.84
N ILE A 10 3.68 -6.46 -2.61
CA ILE A 10 3.84 -5.53 -1.48
C ILE A 10 4.02 -4.13 -2.06
N ILE A 11 3.27 -3.18 -1.52
CA ILE A 11 3.33 -1.77 -1.91
C ILE A 11 3.79 -0.97 -0.70
N LEU A 12 4.91 -0.26 -0.85
CA LEU A 12 5.45 0.61 0.19
C LEU A 12 5.03 2.06 -0.09
N GLY A 13 4.13 2.58 0.74
CA GLY A 13 3.59 3.92 0.63
C GLY A 13 2.08 3.92 0.40
N SER A 14 1.40 4.82 1.11
CA SER A 14 -0.06 5.02 1.07
C SER A 14 -0.46 6.33 0.39
N GLY A 15 0.41 6.90 -0.45
CA GLY A 15 0.04 8.03 -1.28
C GLY A 15 -0.92 7.65 -2.42
N PRO A 16 -1.32 8.60 -3.27
CA PRO A 16 -2.18 8.33 -4.43
C PRO A 16 -1.58 7.30 -5.39
N ALA A 17 -0.24 7.29 -5.54
CA ALA A 17 0.46 6.28 -6.34
C ALA A 17 0.32 4.87 -5.77
N GLY A 18 0.52 4.71 -4.45
CA GLY A 18 0.43 3.43 -3.76
C GLY A 18 -0.99 2.86 -3.77
N TYR A 19 -1.99 3.71 -3.53
CA TYR A 19 -3.40 3.28 -3.63
C TYR A 19 -3.80 2.92 -5.06
N THR A 20 -3.33 3.67 -6.06
CA THR A 20 -3.59 3.31 -7.47
C THR A 20 -2.99 1.94 -7.81
N ALA A 21 -1.73 1.70 -7.44
CA ALA A 21 -1.08 0.40 -7.63
C ALA A 21 -1.83 -0.72 -6.90
N ALA A 22 -2.35 -0.47 -5.70
CA ALA A 22 -3.10 -1.45 -4.94
C ALA A 22 -4.46 -1.75 -5.56
N VAL A 23 -5.17 -0.75 -6.07
CA VAL A 23 -6.45 -0.94 -6.76
C VAL A 23 -6.26 -1.81 -7.99
N TYR A 24 -5.26 -1.53 -8.83
CA TYR A 24 -4.98 -2.36 -10.00
C TYR A 24 -4.44 -3.75 -9.64
N GLY A 25 -3.59 -3.86 -8.61
CA GLY A 25 -3.11 -5.14 -8.11
C GLY A 25 -4.23 -6.02 -7.53
N ALA A 26 -5.19 -5.42 -6.84
CA ALA A 26 -6.36 -6.12 -6.32
C ALA A 26 -7.27 -6.60 -7.46
N ARG A 27 -7.50 -5.75 -8.48
CA ARG A 27 -8.25 -6.11 -9.69
C ARG A 27 -7.59 -7.26 -10.47
N ALA A 28 -6.26 -7.37 -10.42
CA ALA A 28 -5.50 -8.48 -11.00
C ALA A 28 -5.46 -9.74 -10.11
N ASN A 29 -6.27 -9.82 -9.05
CA ASN A 29 -6.30 -10.93 -8.08
C ASN A 29 -4.96 -11.21 -7.38
N LEU A 30 -4.10 -10.18 -7.23
CA LEU A 30 -2.78 -10.32 -6.60
C LEU A 30 -2.79 -10.16 -5.09
N ASN A 31 -3.94 -9.83 -4.47
CA ASN A 31 -4.09 -9.59 -3.03
C ASN A 31 -2.96 -8.68 -2.46
N PRO A 32 -2.84 -7.43 -2.94
CA PRO A 32 -1.75 -6.55 -2.54
C PRO A 32 -1.80 -6.20 -1.06
N VAL A 33 -0.63 -6.09 -0.44
CA VAL A 33 -0.47 -5.57 0.93
C VAL A 33 0.22 -4.22 0.87
N ILE A 34 -0.43 -3.19 1.41
CA ILE A 34 0.11 -1.82 1.48
C ILE A 34 0.72 -1.60 2.86
N ILE A 35 1.94 -1.10 2.90
CA ILE A 35 2.58 -0.59 4.11
C ILE A 35 2.51 0.93 4.04
N THR A 36 1.72 1.54 4.93
CA THR A 36 1.33 2.96 4.80
C THR A 36 2.45 3.94 5.14
N GLY A 37 3.45 3.50 5.91
CA GLY A 37 4.42 4.39 6.54
C GLY A 37 3.78 5.17 7.70
N ILE A 38 4.48 6.20 8.17
CA ILE A 38 4.06 7.03 9.31
C ILE A 38 2.84 7.90 8.95
N GLN A 39 2.70 8.30 7.68
CA GLN A 39 1.65 9.19 7.21
C GLN A 39 0.74 8.51 6.19
N PRO A 40 -0.46 8.03 6.61
CA PRO A 40 -1.45 7.48 5.69
C PRO A 40 -1.96 8.56 4.74
N GLY A 41 -1.94 8.30 3.42
CA GLY A 41 -2.42 9.25 2.40
C GLY A 41 -1.34 10.16 1.78
N GLY A 42 -0.12 10.15 2.34
CA GLY A 42 1.02 10.92 1.83
C GLY A 42 0.84 12.44 1.94
N GLN A 43 1.58 13.19 1.14
CA GLN A 43 1.64 14.66 1.20
C GLN A 43 0.30 15.37 0.92
N LEU A 44 -0.68 14.68 0.31
CA LEU A 44 -2.01 15.27 0.11
C LEU A 44 -2.78 15.43 1.43
N THR A 45 -2.37 14.74 2.50
CA THR A 45 -2.99 14.86 3.83
C THR A 45 -2.43 16.02 4.67
N THR A 46 -1.38 16.69 4.21
CA THR A 46 -0.78 17.84 4.91
C THR A 46 -1.36 19.19 4.50
N THR A 47 -2.30 19.22 3.55
CA THR A 47 -2.95 20.45 3.10
C THR A 47 -4.30 20.60 3.83
N THR A 48 -4.39 21.61 4.70
CA THR A 48 -5.65 22.04 5.36
C THR A 48 -6.58 22.75 4.40
#